data_AF-A0A3M0L775-F1
#
_entry.id   AF-A0A3M0L775-F1
#
_cell.length_a   1.000
_cell.length_b   1.000
_cell.length_c   1.000
_cell.angle_alpha   90.00
_cell.angle_beta   90.00
_cell.angle_gamma   90.00
#
_symmetry.space_group_name_H-M   'P 1'
#
loop_
_entity.id
_entity.type
_entity.pdbx_description
1 polymer ?
#
loop_
_entity_poly.entity_id
_entity_poly.type
_entity_poly.pdbx_seq_one_letter_code
_entity_poly.pdbx_strand_id
1 'polypeptide(L)'
;MGLLKDPKGLRWAFGIVAVVTEGIRQLNTLPGLSENPSAVGLLKVQEQRVPIATSIVHRRQYRTTRDAVIPIHKMIQELESQGVVSKTHSPFNSPIWPMRKSEGECRLTVDYRALNEVTPPLSAAVPDMLELQYELESKAAKWYATTDIANAFFSIPLAAECRPQFAFTWRGVQYTWN
;
A
#
# COMPACT_ATOMS: atom_id res chain seq x y z
N MET A 1 -6.53 21.37 22.05
CA MET A 1 -7.61 20.41 21.70
C MET A 1 -8.16 20.85 20.35
N GLY A 2 -7.74 20.22 19.25
CA GLY A 2 -8.11 20.60 17.89
C GLY A 2 -8.43 19.35 17.10
N LEU A 3 -9.70 18.97 17.09
CA LEU A 3 -10.23 17.86 16.31
C LEU A 3 -10.73 18.41 14.97
N LEU A 4 -10.04 18.11 13.87
CA LEU A 4 -10.59 18.34 12.54
C LEU A 4 -11.42 17.12 12.14
N LYS A 5 -12.75 17.21 12.34
CA LYS A 5 -13.73 16.22 11.89
C LYS A 5 -14.15 16.53 10.45
N ASP A 6 -14.16 15.52 9.60
CA ASP A 6 -14.87 15.51 8.31
C ASP A 6 -16.36 15.13 8.56
N PRO A 7 -17.33 15.69 7.81
CA PRO A 7 -18.76 15.33 7.90
C PRO A 7 -19.10 13.83 7.73
N LYS A 8 -18.18 12.97 7.27
CA LYS A 8 -18.39 11.51 7.16
C LYS A 8 -17.87 10.67 8.32
N GLY A 9 -17.27 11.27 9.36
CA GLY A 9 -16.93 10.56 10.61
C GLY A 9 -15.73 9.61 10.55
N LEU A 10 -14.95 9.59 9.46
CA LEU A 10 -13.75 8.77 9.33
C LEU A 10 -12.55 9.40 10.06
N ARG A 11 -11.79 8.58 10.79
CA ARG A 11 -10.59 8.98 11.57
C ARG A 11 -9.34 8.70 10.74
N TRP A 12 -8.43 9.67 10.64
CA TRP A 12 -7.19 9.57 9.85
C TRP A 12 -6.01 9.14 10.73
N ALA A 13 -5.15 8.27 10.19
CA ALA A 13 -3.91 7.84 10.83
C ALA A 13 -2.85 7.58 9.75
N PHE A 14 -1.72 8.29 9.80
CA PHE A 14 -0.55 7.99 8.96
C PHE A 14 0.40 7.10 9.78
N GLY A 15 0.79 5.94 9.26
CA GLY A 15 1.90 5.16 9.81
C GLY A 15 3.23 5.73 9.30
N ILE A 16 4.17 5.98 10.20
CA ILE A 16 5.58 6.25 9.85
C ILE A 16 6.40 5.16 10.52
N VAL A 17 7.33 4.55 9.78
CA VAL A 17 8.41 3.75 10.38
C VAL A 17 9.62 4.67 10.43
N ALA A 18 10.10 5.02 11.61
CA ALA A 18 11.33 5.78 11.76
C ALA A 18 12.49 4.81 12.00
N VAL A 19 13.48 4.79 11.11
CA VAL A 19 14.81 4.28 11.46
C VAL A 19 15.55 5.41 12.16
N VAL A 20 15.74 5.25 13.47
CA VAL A 20 16.39 6.23 14.35
C VAL A 20 17.89 5.98 14.35
N THR A 21 18.67 6.90 13.80
CA THR A 21 20.09 7.06 14.15
C THR A 21 20.23 8.23 15.12
N GLU A 22 21.19 8.10 16.04
CA GLU A 22 21.32 8.84 17.30
C GLU A 22 21.01 10.34 17.24
N GLY A 23 20.03 10.78 18.04
CA GLY A 23 20.04 12.18 18.50
C GLY A 23 18.70 12.88 18.76
N ILE A 24 17.53 12.37 18.36
CA ILE A 24 16.25 13.06 18.66
C ILE A 24 15.14 12.06 18.99
N ARG A 25 14.67 12.10 20.25
CA ARG A 25 13.42 11.47 20.68
C ARG A 25 12.25 12.41 20.38
N GLN A 26 11.11 11.81 20.03
CA GLN A 26 9.74 12.37 19.95
C GLN A 26 9.26 12.80 18.55
N LEU A 27 9.01 11.82 17.68
CA LEU A 27 7.98 11.97 16.64
C LEU A 27 6.57 11.77 17.21
N ASN A 28 6.40 10.97 18.27
CA ASN A 28 5.11 10.59 18.85
C ASN A 28 4.24 11.75 19.39
N THR A 29 4.78 12.97 19.43
CA THR A 29 4.07 14.20 19.80
C THR A 29 3.39 14.89 18.62
N LEU A 30 3.64 14.45 17.39
CA LEU A 30 3.03 15.03 16.19
C LEU A 30 1.59 14.49 16.00
N PRO A 31 0.58 15.36 15.88
CA PRO A 31 -0.79 14.93 15.64
C PRO A 31 -0.90 14.25 14.27
N GLY A 32 -1.53 13.06 14.22
CA GLY A 32 -1.76 12.31 12.99
C GLY A 32 -0.84 11.10 12.77
N LEU A 33 0.11 10.85 13.67
CA LEU A 33 0.94 9.64 13.66
C LEU A 33 0.26 8.48 14.39
N SER A 34 0.38 7.29 13.83
CA SER A 34 -0.16 6.05 14.38
C SER A 34 0.92 5.00 14.57
N GLU A 35 0.92 4.38 15.76
CA GLU A 35 1.77 3.22 16.08
C GLU A 35 1.18 1.89 15.55
N ASN A 36 -0.06 1.90 15.05
CA ASN A 36 -0.65 0.73 14.41
C ASN A 36 0.05 0.43 13.08
N PRO A 37 0.72 -0.73 12.91
CA PRO A 37 1.44 -1.09 11.69
C PRO A 37 0.51 -1.28 10.48
N SER A 38 -0.79 -1.48 10.72
CA SER A 38 -1.83 -1.57 9.69
C SER A 38 -2.51 -0.23 9.40
N ALA A 39 -2.07 0.88 10.00
CA ALA A 39 -2.63 2.19 9.68
C ALA A 39 -2.27 2.60 8.25
N VAL A 40 -3.28 3.06 7.52
CA VAL A 40 -3.14 3.59 6.16
C VAL A 40 -3.56 5.06 6.17
N GLY A 41 -2.64 5.92 5.75
CA GLY A 41 -2.96 7.31 5.45
C GLY A 41 -3.79 7.43 4.18
N LEU A 42 -4.51 8.52 3.98
CA LEU A 42 -5.08 8.85 2.66
C LEU A 42 -4.58 10.22 2.25
N LEU A 43 -3.88 10.27 1.11
CA LEU A 43 -3.44 11.52 0.54
C LEU A 43 -4.62 12.18 -0.16
N LYS A 44 -4.81 13.49 0.09
CA LYS A 44 -5.76 14.32 -0.66
C LYS A 44 -5.13 14.73 -2.00
N VAL A 45 -4.86 13.75 -2.84
CA VAL A 45 -4.29 13.92 -4.19
C VAL A 45 -5.31 13.46 -5.23
N GLN A 46 -5.06 13.83 -6.49
CA GLN A 46 -5.84 13.32 -7.61
C GLN A 46 -5.73 11.78 -7.66
N GLU A 47 -6.84 11.10 -7.95
CA GLU A 47 -6.83 9.65 -8.14
C GLU A 47 -5.82 9.26 -9.22
N GLN A 48 -4.94 8.31 -8.88
CA GLN A 48 -3.89 7.88 -9.77
C GLN A 48 -4.50 7.01 -10.89
N ARG A 49 -4.21 7.39 -12.13
CA ARG A 49 -4.49 6.56 -13.29
C ARG A 49 -3.26 5.73 -13.63
N VAL A 50 -3.50 4.46 -13.96
CA VAL A 50 -2.48 3.53 -14.43
C VAL A 50 -2.87 3.03 -15.83
N PRO A 51 -1.90 2.58 -16.65
CA PRO A 51 -2.21 1.96 -17.92
C PRO A 51 -3.20 0.80 -17.75
N ILE A 52 -4.19 0.76 -18.63
CA ILE A 52 -5.20 -0.29 -18.63
C ILE A 52 -4.64 -1.51 -19.35
N ALA A 53 -4.84 -2.69 -18.76
CA ALA A 53 -4.45 -3.95 -19.37
C ALA A 53 -5.10 -4.14 -20.76
N THR A 54 -4.30 -4.55 -21.74
CA THR A 54 -4.73 -4.78 -23.13
C THR A 54 -5.61 -6.02 -23.29
N SER A 55 -5.59 -6.94 -22.32
CA SER A 55 -6.42 -8.14 -22.30
C SER A 55 -6.77 -8.55 -20.88
N ILE A 56 -7.85 -9.31 -20.73
CA ILE A 56 -8.33 -9.80 -19.43
C ILE A 56 -7.43 -10.94 -18.95
N VAL A 57 -6.93 -10.81 -17.72
CA VAL A 57 -6.15 -11.84 -17.04
C VAL A 57 -6.92 -12.36 -15.84
N HIS A 58 -7.28 -13.65 -15.88
CA HIS A 58 -7.98 -14.32 -14.78
C HIS A 58 -7.23 -15.56 -14.32
N ARG A 59 -6.45 -15.41 -13.25
CA ARG A 59 -5.66 -16.46 -12.61
C ARG A 59 -6.35 -16.94 -11.33
N ARG A 60 -6.48 -18.26 -11.16
CA ARG A 60 -7.10 -18.85 -9.96
C ARG A 60 -6.21 -18.67 -8.74
N GLN A 61 -6.83 -18.47 -7.58
CA GLN A 61 -6.14 -18.40 -6.28
C GLN A 61 -5.31 -19.67 -6.04
N TYR A 62 -4.05 -19.49 -5.67
CA TYR A 62 -3.17 -20.58 -5.24
C TYR A 62 -3.68 -21.23 -3.95
N ARG A 63 -3.31 -22.50 -3.75
CA ARG A 63 -3.54 -23.18 -2.47
C ARG A 63 -2.79 -22.44 -1.37
N THR A 64 -3.52 -21.93 -0.39
CA THR A 64 -2.94 -21.26 0.77
C THR A 64 -2.55 -22.28 1.84
N THR A 65 -1.36 -22.14 2.42
CA THR A 65 -0.90 -22.97 3.53
C THR A 65 -1.72 -22.69 4.78
N ARG A 66 -1.93 -23.71 5.63
CA ARG A 66 -2.79 -23.59 6.83
C ARG A 66 -2.38 -22.42 7.72
N ASP A 67 -1.08 -22.25 7.93
CA ASP A 67 -0.52 -21.20 8.78
C ASP A 67 -0.72 -19.79 8.20
N ALA A 68 -0.87 -19.65 6.88
CA ALA A 68 -1.10 -18.36 6.23
C ALA A 68 -2.58 -17.97 6.18
N VAL A 69 -3.51 -18.92 6.35
CA VAL A 69 -4.96 -18.64 6.23
C VAL A 69 -5.43 -17.63 7.28
N ILE A 70 -5.10 -17.85 8.55
CA ILE A 70 -5.59 -16.99 9.64
C ILE A 70 -5.01 -15.57 9.54
N PRO A 71 -3.68 -15.39 9.39
CA PRO A 71 -3.09 -14.06 9.26
C PRO A 71 -3.63 -13.28 8.06
N ILE A 72 -3.66 -13.91 6.87
CA ILE A 72 -4.15 -13.25 5.65
C ILE A 72 -5.63 -12.87 5.78
N HIS A 73 -6.46 -13.74 6.38
CA HIS A 73 -7.86 -13.42 6.57
C HIS A 73 -8.06 -12.20 7.47
N LYS A 74 -7.32 -12.12 8.59
CA LYS A 74 -7.37 -10.96 9.49
C LYS A 74 -6.91 -9.68 8.78
N MET A 75 -5.82 -9.75 8.00
CA MET A 75 -5.32 -8.60 7.23
C MET A 75 -6.36 -8.08 6.23
N ILE A 76 -7.02 -8.97 5.48
CA ILE A 76 -8.05 -8.57 4.51
C ILE A 76 -9.25 -7.92 5.20
N GLN A 77 -9.68 -8.46 6.35
CA GLN A 77 -10.77 -7.86 7.14
C GLN A 77 -10.40 -6.46 7.65
N GLU A 78 -9.17 -6.28 8.13
CA GLU A 78 -8.67 -4.97 8.57
C GLU A 78 -8.67 -3.97 7.41
N LEU A 79 -8.09 -4.35 6.26
CA LEU A 79 -8.06 -3.52 5.06
C LEU A 79 -9.47 -3.18 4.54
N GLU A 80 -10.41 -4.12 4.60
CA GLU A 80 -11.82 -3.88 4.24
C GLU A 80 -12.46 -2.89 5.21
N SER A 81 -12.23 -3.03 6.52
CA SER A 81 -12.77 -2.12 7.54
C SER A 81 -12.24 -0.69 7.44
N GLN A 82 -11.00 -0.55 6.96
CA GLN A 82 -10.35 0.74 6.70
C GLN A 82 -10.73 1.33 5.33
N GLY A 83 -11.46 0.59 4.49
CA GLY A 83 -11.82 1.03 3.14
C GLY A 83 -10.65 1.03 2.15
N VAL A 84 -9.56 0.31 2.43
CA VAL A 84 -8.42 0.15 1.51
C VAL A 84 -8.75 -0.86 0.40
N VAL A 85 -9.54 -1.88 0.74
CA VAL A 85 -10.12 -2.83 -0.23
C VAL A 85 -11.62 -2.84 -0.14
N SER A 86 -12.27 -3.18 -1.25
CA SER A 86 -13.72 -3.37 -1.34
C SER A 86 -14.05 -4.65 -2.08
N LYS A 87 -15.21 -5.25 -1.78
CA LYS A 87 -15.73 -6.38 -2.54
C LYS A 87 -16.08 -5.94 -3.97
N THR A 88 -15.80 -6.78 -4.94
CA THR A 88 -16.01 -6.47 -6.35
C THR A 88 -16.50 -7.68 -7.14
N HIS A 89 -16.89 -7.43 -8.40
CA HIS A 89 -17.13 -8.44 -9.41
C HIS A 89 -16.44 -8.00 -10.70
N SER A 90 -15.23 -8.50 -10.92
CA SER A 90 -14.33 -8.15 -12.02
C SER A 90 -14.02 -9.39 -12.86
N PRO A 91 -13.92 -9.24 -14.20
CA PRO A 91 -13.43 -10.32 -15.05
C PRO A 91 -11.93 -10.62 -14.84
N PHE A 92 -11.18 -9.70 -14.22
CA PHE A 92 -9.79 -9.93 -13.86
C PHE A 92 -9.67 -10.66 -12.54
N ASN A 93 -8.61 -11.44 -12.37
CA ASN A 93 -8.25 -11.96 -11.06
C ASN A 93 -6.75 -12.27 -10.98
N SER A 94 -6.09 -11.78 -9.94
CA SER A 94 -4.74 -12.16 -9.56
C SER A 94 -4.75 -12.93 -8.25
N PRO A 95 -3.91 -13.98 -8.11
CA PRO A 95 -3.87 -14.79 -6.90
C PRO A 95 -3.05 -14.08 -5.82
N ILE A 96 -3.47 -14.23 -4.58
CA ILE A 96 -2.67 -13.91 -3.40
C ILE A 96 -1.50 -14.89 -3.31
N TRP A 97 -0.31 -14.35 -3.06
CA TRP A 97 0.94 -15.03 -2.79
C TRP A 97 1.42 -14.67 -1.37
N PRO A 98 1.07 -15.47 -0.35
CA PRO A 98 1.50 -15.21 1.02
C PRO A 98 3.03 -15.36 1.15
N MET A 99 3.72 -14.30 1.57
CA MET A 99 5.15 -14.36 1.86
C MET A 99 5.38 -14.37 3.36
N ARG A 100 6.23 -15.29 3.85
CA ARG A 100 6.68 -15.28 5.25
C ARG A 100 7.87 -14.34 5.40
N LYS A 101 7.82 -13.46 6.40
CA LYS A 101 9.01 -12.73 6.89
C LYS A 101 9.87 -13.66 7.77
N SER A 102 11.12 -13.25 7.98
CA SER A 102 12.07 -13.87 8.92
C SER A 102 11.51 -13.98 10.34
N GLU A 103 10.66 -13.04 10.76
CA GLU A 103 10.05 -12.98 12.10
C GLU A 103 8.74 -13.77 12.22
N GLY A 104 8.36 -14.55 11.19
CA GLY A 104 7.15 -15.37 11.21
C GLY A 104 5.86 -14.63 10.79
N GLU A 105 5.91 -13.31 10.61
CA GLU A 105 4.79 -12.53 10.07
C GLU A 105 4.51 -12.86 8.60
N CYS A 106 3.24 -12.89 8.22
CA CYS A 106 2.82 -13.06 6.83
C CYS A 106 2.57 -11.71 6.17
N ARG A 107 3.04 -11.53 4.93
CA ARG A 107 2.67 -10.41 4.06
C ARG A 107 1.59 -10.84 3.07
N LEU A 108 0.57 -9.99 2.91
CA LEU A 108 -0.40 -10.09 1.83
C LEU A 108 0.25 -9.51 0.56
N THR A 109 0.73 -10.37 -0.32
CA THR A 109 1.19 -9.98 -1.66
C THR A 109 0.22 -10.52 -2.69
N VAL A 110 -0.04 -9.76 -3.75
CA VAL A 110 -0.84 -10.22 -4.90
C VAL A 110 0.10 -10.39 -6.09
N ASP A 111 0.00 -11.51 -6.80
CA ASP A 111 0.84 -11.80 -7.95
C ASP A 111 0.26 -11.14 -9.22
N TYR A 112 0.80 -9.98 -9.55
CA TYR A 112 0.44 -9.21 -10.75
C TYR A 112 1.32 -9.51 -11.96
N ARG A 113 2.18 -10.53 -11.95
CA ARG A 113 3.09 -10.80 -13.09
C ARG A 113 2.34 -10.94 -14.42
N ALA A 114 1.29 -11.75 -14.44
CA ALA A 114 0.47 -11.94 -15.64
C ALA A 114 -0.30 -10.67 -16.04
N LEU A 115 -0.70 -9.82 -15.08
CA LEU A 115 -1.32 -8.53 -15.37
C LEU A 115 -0.30 -7.57 -15.99
N ASN A 116 0.91 -7.51 -15.44
CA ASN A 116 1.99 -6.64 -15.91
C ASN A 116 2.42 -6.98 -17.34
N GLU A 117 2.42 -8.26 -17.73
CA GLU A 117 2.72 -8.70 -19.10
C GLU A 117 1.77 -8.12 -20.16
N VAL A 118 0.51 -7.86 -19.78
CA VAL A 118 -0.51 -7.34 -20.69
C VAL A 118 -0.79 -5.85 -20.48
N THR A 119 -0.07 -5.22 -19.53
CA THR A 119 -0.24 -3.80 -19.20
C THR A 119 0.83 -2.99 -19.92
N PRO A 120 0.47 -1.95 -20.68
CA PRO A 120 1.45 -1.10 -21.33
C PRO A 120 2.43 -0.52 -20.29
N PRO A 121 3.74 -0.46 -20.60
CA PRO A 121 4.72 0.06 -19.66
C PRO A 121 4.42 1.53 -19.35
N LEU A 122 4.47 1.87 -18.06
CA LEU A 122 4.42 3.24 -17.60
C LEU A 122 5.86 3.78 -17.51
N SER A 123 6.17 4.81 -18.28
CA SER A 123 7.42 5.55 -18.06
C SER A 123 7.29 6.35 -16.78
N ALA A 124 7.94 5.88 -15.71
CA ALA A 124 8.08 6.64 -14.47
C ALA A 124 9.43 7.36 -14.49
N ALA A 125 9.42 8.67 -14.25
CA ALA A 125 10.63 9.42 -13.96
C ALA A 125 11.06 9.12 -12.52
N VAL A 126 11.64 7.93 -12.30
CA VAL A 126 12.31 7.63 -11.03
C VAL A 126 13.72 8.24 -11.15
N PRO A 127 14.05 9.29 -10.37
CA PRO A 127 15.36 9.90 -10.43
C PRO A 127 16.46 8.90 -10.07
N ASP A 128 17.63 9.09 -10.66
CA ASP A 128 18.79 8.23 -10.41
C ASP A 128 19.28 8.41 -8.97
N MET A 129 19.58 7.29 -8.30
CA MET A 129 19.97 7.32 -6.88
C MET A 129 21.28 8.08 -6.66
N LEU A 130 22.25 7.98 -7.60
CA LEU A 130 23.53 8.66 -7.50
C LEU A 130 23.35 10.17 -7.74
N GLU A 131 22.48 10.55 -8.66
CA GLU A 131 22.10 11.95 -8.87
C GLU A 131 21.46 12.55 -7.62
N LEU A 132 20.50 11.83 -6.99
CA LEU A 132 19.90 12.25 -5.72
C LEU A 132 20.93 12.38 -4.60
N GLN A 133 21.88 11.44 -4.50
CA GLN A 133 22.93 11.48 -3.50
C GLN A 133 23.86 12.67 -3.71
N TYR A 134 24.29 12.93 -4.93
CA TYR A 134 25.13 14.08 -5.28
C TYR A 134 24.42 15.41 -4.95
N GLU A 135 23.14 15.54 -5.30
CA GLU A 135 22.32 16.71 -4.95
C GLU A 135 22.13 16.90 -3.44
N LEU A 136 22.19 15.82 -2.67
CA LEU A 136 22.12 15.88 -1.21
C LEU A 136 23.46 16.29 -0.60
N GLU A 137 24.56 15.72 -1.08
CA GLU A 137 25.93 16.02 -0.64
C GLU A 137 26.41 17.42 -1.06
N SER A 138 25.93 17.93 -2.20
CA SER A 138 26.21 19.29 -2.68
C SER A 138 25.58 20.37 -1.79
N LYS A 139 24.57 20.01 -0.99
CA LYS A 139 23.98 20.91 -0.01
C LYS A 139 24.85 20.92 1.23
N ALA A 140 25.33 22.09 1.62
CA ALA A 140 26.09 22.29 2.86
C ALA A 140 25.19 22.23 4.12
N ALA A 141 24.36 21.19 4.24
CA ALA A 141 23.48 21.00 5.37
C ALA A 141 24.26 20.45 6.57
N LYS A 142 23.99 21.04 7.75
CA LYS A 142 24.62 20.63 9.01
C LYS A 142 24.04 19.33 9.59
N TRP A 143 22.80 19.01 9.24
CA TRP A 143 22.04 17.88 9.78
C TRP A 143 21.13 17.29 8.71
N TYR A 144 21.00 15.97 8.72
CA TYR A 144 20.09 15.21 7.88
C TYR A 144 19.13 14.40 8.75
N ALA A 145 17.91 14.19 8.24
CA ALA A 145 16.93 13.31 8.86
C ALA A 145 16.30 12.43 7.78
N THR A 146 16.07 11.17 8.11
CA THR A 146 15.41 10.19 7.24
C THR A 146 14.02 9.89 7.82
N THR A 147 13.03 9.71 6.95
CA THR A 147 11.67 9.36 7.35
C THR A 147 11.09 8.42 6.32
N ASP A 148 10.55 7.28 6.77
CA ASP A 148 9.88 6.33 5.89
C ASP A 148 8.35 6.40 6.08
N ILE A 149 7.64 6.49 4.96
CA ILE A 149 6.17 6.48 4.95
C ILE A 149 5.72 5.01 4.99
N ALA A 150 5.06 4.60 6.07
CA ALA A 150 4.51 3.26 6.15
C ALA A 150 3.28 3.13 5.25
N ASN A 151 3.11 1.97 4.60
CA ASN A 151 1.95 1.67 3.77
C ASN A 151 1.66 2.71 2.67
N ALA A 152 2.70 3.41 2.18
CA ALA A 152 2.57 4.56 1.28
C ALA A 152 1.74 4.27 0.02
N PHE A 153 1.82 3.05 -0.52
CA PHE A 153 1.05 2.63 -1.69
C PHE A 153 -0.46 2.74 -1.48
N PHE A 154 -0.95 2.36 -0.29
CA PHE A 154 -2.38 2.41 0.03
C PHE A 154 -2.86 3.85 0.33
N SER A 155 -1.93 4.80 0.42
CA SER A 155 -2.26 6.21 0.65
C SER A 155 -2.58 6.96 -0.63
N ILE A 156 -2.30 6.38 -1.79
CA ILE A 156 -2.58 6.98 -3.10
C ILE A 156 -3.87 6.34 -3.64
N PRO A 157 -4.99 7.09 -3.75
CA PRO A 157 -6.23 6.52 -4.24
C PRO A 157 -6.13 6.14 -5.72
N LEU A 158 -6.69 4.99 -6.09
CA LEU A 158 -6.70 4.50 -7.47
C LEU A 158 -7.95 4.98 -8.19
N ALA A 159 -7.80 5.42 -9.45
CA ALA A 159 -8.94 5.82 -10.27
C ALA A 159 -9.93 4.66 -10.44
N ALA A 160 -11.23 4.95 -10.28
CA ALA A 160 -12.29 3.93 -10.27
C ALA A 160 -12.27 3.03 -11.52
N GLU A 161 -11.94 3.59 -12.68
CA GLU A 161 -11.79 2.86 -13.94
C GLU A 161 -10.65 1.84 -13.96
N CYS A 162 -9.61 2.04 -13.15
CA CYS A 162 -8.45 1.15 -13.06
C CYS A 162 -8.67 0.01 -12.06
N ARG A 163 -9.52 0.19 -11.03
CA ARG A 163 -9.72 -0.78 -9.95
C ARG A 163 -10.04 -2.22 -10.43
N PRO A 164 -10.88 -2.46 -11.46
CA PRO A 164 -11.22 -3.82 -11.86
C PRO A 164 -10.00 -4.71 -12.18
N GLN A 165 -8.94 -4.16 -12.77
CA GLN A 165 -7.78 -4.96 -13.22
C GLN A 165 -6.93 -5.50 -12.06
N PHE A 166 -7.07 -4.92 -10.87
CA PHE A 166 -6.35 -5.33 -9.66
C PHE A 166 -7.17 -6.23 -8.73
N ALA A 167 -8.23 -6.85 -9.27
CA ALA A 167 -9.04 -7.75 -8.48
C ALA A 167 -8.27 -9.01 -8.04
N PHE A 168 -8.54 -9.48 -6.82
CA PHE A 168 -8.00 -10.72 -6.28
C PHE A 168 -9.07 -11.48 -5.50
N THR A 169 -8.91 -12.80 -5.35
CA THR A 169 -9.90 -13.65 -4.68
C THR A 169 -9.37 -14.20 -3.37
N TRP A 170 -10.16 -14.05 -2.31
CA TRP A 170 -9.93 -14.67 -1.01
C TRP A 170 -11.16 -15.43 -0.53
N ARG A 171 -10.99 -16.74 -0.24
CA ARG A 171 -12.06 -17.64 0.25
C ARG A 171 -13.38 -17.55 -0.55
N GLY A 172 -13.27 -17.41 -1.87
CA GLY A 172 -14.42 -17.35 -2.78
C GLY A 172 -15.06 -15.98 -2.92
N VAL A 173 -14.53 -14.95 -2.25
CA VAL A 173 -14.97 -13.56 -2.40
C VAL A 173 -13.89 -12.79 -3.15
N GLN A 174 -14.31 -11.99 -4.13
CA GLN A 174 -13.40 -11.15 -4.90
C GLN A 174 -13.35 -9.74 -4.31
N TYR A 175 -12.14 -9.19 -4.25
CA TYR A 175 -11.82 -7.88 -3.70
C TYR A 175 -11.01 -7.07 -4.72
N THR A 176 -11.05 -5.75 -4.62
CA THR A 176 -10.12 -4.84 -5.30
C THR A 176 -9.67 -3.72 -4.37
N TRP A 177 -8.62 -3.00 -4.78
CA TRP A 177 -8.08 -1.83 -4.08
C TRP A 177 -8.87 -0.58 -4.44
N ASN A 178 -9.06 0.31 -3.47
CA ASN A 178 -9.76 1.58 -3.65
C ASN A 178 -8.82 2.74 -4.00
#